data_AF-W4LUP5-F1
#
_entry.id   AF-W4LUP5-F1
#
_cell.length_a   1.000
_cell.length_b   1.000
_cell.length_c   1.000
_cell.angle_alpha   90.00
_cell.angle_beta   90.00
_cell.angle_gamma   90.00
#
_symmetry.space_group_name_H-M   'P 1'
#
loop_
_entity.id
_entity.type
_entity.pdbx_description
1 polymer ?
#
loop_
_entity_poly.entity_id
_entity_poly.type
_entity_poly.pdbx_seq_one_letter_code
_entity_poly.pdbx_strand_id
1 'polypeptide(L)'
;RQLEFFINFVVGELNWIGLLLAVTTPFITALYITLIQLRLSDYDSQTVTLYTMTFMGILCSLAYLAAGYRLPSYDAPTWATLLWLAIFTSAIARLFLFAGIHLAGSRQAALLAPFETLMAVLWAVWLLGESLTLPQWVGTFFVIASSALGARATSNRVRAKATNAPEVQPNPT
;
A
#
# COMPACT_ATOMS: atom_id res chain seq x y z
N ARG A 1 38.31 8.59 -3.31
CA ARG A 1 38.36 7.15 -3.66
C ARG A 1 37.30 6.28 -2.98
N GLN A 2 37.29 6.07 -1.65
CA GLN A 2 36.22 5.28 -0.97
C GLN A 2 34.82 5.94 -1.05
N LEU A 3 34.76 7.27 -0.92
CA LEU A 3 33.50 8.04 -1.04
C LEU A 3 32.96 8.11 -2.48
N GLU A 4 33.83 8.18 -3.49
CA GLU A 4 33.44 8.14 -4.90
C GLU A 4 32.98 6.76 -5.34
N PHE A 5 33.54 5.69 -4.74
CA PHE A 5 33.06 4.33 -4.94
C PHE A 5 31.67 4.14 -4.33
N PHE A 6 31.39 4.73 -3.16
CA PHE A 6 30.06 4.71 -2.54
C PHE A 6 29.00 5.44 -3.38
N ILE A 7 29.35 6.61 -3.95
CA ILE A 7 28.46 7.35 -4.85
C ILE A 7 28.24 6.56 -6.15
N ASN A 8 29.29 5.98 -6.76
CA ASN A 8 29.16 5.17 -7.96
C ASN A 8 28.44 3.83 -7.72
N PHE A 9 28.49 3.27 -6.51
CA PHE A 9 27.80 2.01 -6.15
C PHE A 9 26.30 2.24 -5.91
N VAL A 10 25.92 3.36 -5.29
CA VAL A 10 24.50 3.76 -5.16
C VAL A 10 23.92 4.20 -6.50
N VAL A 11 24.77 4.72 -7.40
CA VAL A 11 24.43 5.13 -8.77
C VAL A 11 24.95 4.07 -9.76
N GLY A 12 24.84 2.79 -9.43
CA GLY A 12 25.04 1.71 -10.39
C GLY A 12 23.91 1.78 -11.42
N GLU A 13 24.17 2.44 -12.55
CA GLU A 13 23.23 2.75 -13.65
C GLU A 13 21.83 3.13 -13.17
N LEU A 14 21.66 4.36 -12.68
CA LEU A 14 20.34 4.90 -12.40
C LEU A 14 19.50 4.88 -13.69
N ASN A 15 18.64 3.88 -13.82
CA ASN A 15 17.74 3.76 -14.95
C ASN A 15 16.67 4.86 -14.84
N TRP A 16 16.85 5.92 -15.63
CA TRP A 16 15.94 7.07 -15.67
C TRP A 16 14.48 6.68 -15.92
N ILE A 17 14.23 5.60 -16.67
CA ILE A 17 12.88 5.07 -16.88
C ILE A 17 12.32 4.50 -15.57
N GLY A 18 13.12 3.75 -14.81
CA GLY A 18 12.74 3.25 -13.50
C GLY A 18 12.44 4.38 -12.51
N LEU A 19 13.26 5.44 -12.52
CA LEU A 19 13.03 6.63 -11.69
C LEU A 19 11.73 7.35 -12.07
N LEU A 20 11.49 7.58 -13.37
CA LEU A 20 10.25 8.20 -13.86
C LEU A 20 9.02 7.37 -13.50
N LEU A 21 9.09 6.04 -13.67
CA LEU A 21 8.01 5.11 -13.26
C LEU A 21 7.76 5.16 -11.75
N ALA A 22 8.83 5.15 -10.94
CA ALA A 22 8.74 5.18 -9.48
C ALA A 22 8.12 6.48 -8.96
N VAL A 23 8.37 7.62 -9.60
CA VAL A 23 7.76 8.92 -9.23
C VAL A 23 6.33 9.06 -9.78
N THR A 24 6.09 8.57 -10.99
CA THR A 24 4.76 8.66 -11.64
C THR A 24 3.74 7.78 -10.94
N THR A 25 4.15 6.62 -10.43
CA THR A 25 3.26 5.68 -9.71
C THR A 25 2.51 6.35 -8.55
N PRO A 26 3.17 6.91 -7.52
CA PRO A 26 2.47 7.52 -6.38
C PRO A 26 1.64 8.75 -6.80
N PHE A 27 2.05 9.48 -7.84
CA PHE A 27 1.26 10.59 -8.39
C PHE A 27 -0.08 10.08 -8.96
N ILE A 28 -0.04 9.04 -9.80
CA ILE A 28 -1.24 8.40 -10.36
C ILE A 28 -2.08 7.79 -9.23
N THR A 29 -1.48 7.10 -8.27
CA THR A 29 -2.19 6.51 -7.15
C THR A 29 -2.89 7.56 -6.29
N ALA A 30 -2.25 8.69 -6.01
CA ALA A 30 -2.85 9.80 -5.27
C ALA A 30 -4.04 10.41 -6.02
N LEU A 31 -3.91 10.60 -7.34
CA LEU A 31 -5.01 11.07 -8.19
C LEU A 31 -6.18 10.08 -8.20
N TYR A 32 -5.90 8.78 -8.37
CA TYR A 32 -6.88 7.70 -8.34
C TYR A 32 -7.67 7.68 -7.02
N ILE A 33 -6.99 7.73 -5.87
CA ILE A 33 -7.64 7.74 -4.56
C ILE A 33 -8.51 8.99 -4.40
N THR A 34 -8.03 10.15 -4.83
CA THR A 34 -8.78 11.42 -4.75
C THR A 34 -10.05 11.37 -5.61
N LEU A 35 -9.95 10.85 -6.83
CA LEU A 35 -11.10 10.69 -7.73
C LEU A 35 -12.14 9.71 -7.17
N ILE A 36 -11.70 8.59 -6.59
CA ILE A 36 -12.60 7.65 -5.91
C ILE A 36 -13.32 8.30 -4.74
N GLN A 37 -12.59 9.02 -3.88
CA GLN A 37 -13.20 9.69 -2.74
C GLN A 37 -14.26 10.71 -3.15
N LEU A 38 -14.07 11.38 -4.30
CA LEU A 38 -15.04 12.34 -4.84
C LEU A 38 -16.26 11.69 -5.52
N ARG A 39 -16.11 10.51 -6.13
CA ARG A 39 -17.14 9.86 -6.94
C ARG A 39 -17.90 8.72 -6.25
N LEU A 40 -17.30 8.09 -5.25
CA LEU A 40 -17.77 6.82 -4.68
C LEU A 40 -18.25 6.92 -3.23
N SER A 41 -18.43 8.14 -2.70
CA SER A 41 -18.89 8.39 -1.32
C SER A 41 -20.24 7.75 -0.96
N ASP A 42 -21.02 7.29 -1.94
CA ASP A 42 -22.39 6.76 -1.75
C ASP A 42 -22.51 5.23 -1.89
N TYR A 43 -21.42 4.49 -2.19
CA TYR A 43 -21.49 3.04 -2.44
C TYR A 43 -20.86 2.19 -1.33
N ASP A 44 -21.48 1.05 -1.04
CA ASP A 44 -21.00 0.07 -0.07
C ASP A 44 -19.61 -0.48 -0.44
N SER A 45 -18.69 -0.45 0.53
CA SER A 45 -17.26 -0.70 0.35
C SER A 45 -16.95 -2.11 -0.18
N GLN A 46 -17.80 -3.10 0.10
CA GLN A 46 -17.58 -4.48 -0.34
C GLN A 46 -17.80 -4.63 -1.84
N THR A 47 -18.83 -3.97 -2.36
CA THR A 47 -19.20 -4.03 -3.78
C THR A 47 -18.10 -3.42 -4.65
N VAL A 48 -17.58 -2.26 -4.25
CA VAL A 48 -16.49 -1.56 -4.96
C VAL A 48 -15.24 -2.44 -5.05
N THR A 49 -14.94 -3.20 -4.01
CA THR A 49 -13.76 -4.08 -3.95
C THR A 49 -13.84 -5.21 -4.96
N LEU A 50 -15.00 -5.87 -5.03
CA LEU A 50 -15.23 -6.96 -5.99
C LEU A 50 -15.13 -6.46 -7.43
N TYR A 51 -15.74 -5.31 -7.72
CA TYR A 51 -15.61 -4.67 -9.03
C TYR A 51 -14.15 -4.32 -9.34
N THR A 52 -13.44 -3.72 -8.40
CA THR A 52 -12.05 -3.32 -8.59
C THR A 52 -11.13 -4.52 -8.80
N MET A 53 -11.29 -5.60 -8.02
CA MET A 53 -10.50 -6.83 -8.17
C MET A 53 -10.78 -7.53 -9.51
N THR A 54 -12.05 -7.59 -9.91
CA THR A 54 -12.43 -8.20 -11.19
C THR A 54 -11.87 -7.40 -12.37
N PHE A 55 -12.03 -6.07 -12.33
CA PHE A 55 -11.55 -5.19 -13.38
C PHE A 55 -10.01 -5.18 -13.46
N MET A 56 -9.32 -5.17 -12.32
CA MET A 56 -7.87 -5.33 -12.26
C MET A 56 -7.42 -6.67 -12.84
N GLY A 57 -8.08 -7.78 -12.49
CA GLY A 57 -7.76 -9.09 -13.04
C GLY A 57 -7.90 -9.14 -14.56
N ILE A 58 -8.99 -8.58 -15.09
CA ILE A 58 -9.24 -8.50 -16.54
C ILE A 58 -8.20 -7.60 -17.22
N LEU A 59 -7.96 -6.40 -16.70
CA LEU A 59 -7.00 -5.46 -17.28
C LEU A 59 -5.56 -6.01 -17.27
N CYS A 60 -5.12 -6.61 -16.16
CA CYS A 60 -3.80 -7.24 -16.08
C CYS A 60 -3.69 -8.40 -17.07
N SER A 61 -4.74 -9.22 -17.22
CA SER A 61 -4.76 -10.32 -18.20
C SER A 61 -4.71 -9.80 -19.63
N LEU A 62 -5.48 -8.75 -19.94
CA LEU A 62 -5.50 -8.12 -21.26
C LEU A 62 -4.16 -7.45 -21.59
N ALA A 63 -3.57 -6.73 -20.63
CA ALA A 63 -2.26 -6.12 -20.77
C ALA A 63 -1.16 -7.16 -20.98
N TYR A 64 -1.22 -8.30 -20.28
CA TYR A 64 -0.30 -9.42 -20.47
C TYR A 64 -0.36 -9.98 -21.89
N LEU A 65 -1.58 -10.20 -22.40
CA LEU A 65 -1.81 -10.67 -23.77
C LEU A 65 -1.40 -9.61 -24.82
N ALA A 66 -1.71 -8.33 -24.59
CA ALA A 66 -1.38 -7.22 -25.48
C ALA A 66 0.14 -6.96 -25.58
N ALA A 67 0.88 -7.22 -24.50
CA ALA A 67 2.35 -7.15 -24.49
C ALA A 67 3.01 -8.31 -25.24
N GLY A 68 2.23 -9.25 -25.80
CA GLY A 68 2.73 -10.36 -26.62
C GLY A 68 3.43 -11.46 -25.82
N TYR A 69 3.32 -11.44 -24.49
CA TYR A 69 3.87 -12.49 -23.65
C TYR A 69 3.10 -13.78 -23.87
N ARG A 70 3.84 -14.87 -24.14
CA ARG A 70 3.25 -16.19 -24.20
C ARG A 70 2.90 -16.65 -22.79
N LEU A 71 1.80 -17.39 -22.65
CA LEU A 71 1.54 -18.13 -21.43
C LEU A 71 2.76 -19.01 -21.15
N PRO A 72 3.45 -18.82 -20.02
CA PRO A 72 4.64 -19.61 -19.76
C PRO A 72 4.21 -21.05 -19.57
N SER A 73 4.90 -21.98 -20.22
CA SER A 73 4.71 -23.42 -20.01
C SER A 73 5.34 -23.81 -18.68
N TYR A 74 4.67 -23.47 -17.59
CA TYR A 74 5.08 -23.87 -16.24
C TYR A 74 4.59 -25.27 -15.92
N ASP A 75 5.38 -26.04 -15.17
CA ASP A 75 4.98 -27.31 -14.60
C ASP A 75 3.80 -27.14 -13.62
N ALA A 76 3.00 -28.19 -13.45
CA ALA A 76 1.86 -28.23 -12.52
C ALA A 76 2.15 -27.70 -11.09
N PRO A 77 3.28 -28.03 -10.43
CA PRO A 77 3.63 -27.46 -9.13
C PRO A 77 3.85 -25.94 -9.13
N THR A 78 4.38 -25.37 -10.21
CA THR A 78 4.57 -23.93 -10.32
C THR A 78 3.23 -23.21 -10.47
N TRP A 79 2.29 -23.79 -11.23
CA TRP A 79 0.91 -23.31 -11.29
C TRP A 79 0.20 -23.35 -9.94
N ALA A 80 0.39 -24.43 -9.17
CA ALA A 80 -0.15 -24.53 -7.82
C ALA A 80 0.42 -23.45 -6.90
N THR A 81 1.71 -23.14 -7.02
CA THR A 81 2.38 -22.09 -6.23
C THR A 81 1.87 -20.69 -6.60
N LEU A 82 1.65 -20.42 -7.90
CA LEU A 82 1.07 -19.16 -8.37
C LEU A 82 -0.37 -18.99 -7.89
N LEU A 83 -1.19 -20.04 -7.94
CA LEU A 83 -2.55 -20.03 -7.40
C LEU A 83 -2.54 -19.82 -5.89
N TRP A 84 -1.66 -20.50 -5.18
CA TRP A 84 -1.49 -20.33 -3.74
C TRP A 84 -1.14 -18.89 -3.40
N LEU A 85 -0.16 -18.32 -4.10
CA LEU A 85 0.24 -16.92 -3.93
C LEU A 85 -0.94 -15.99 -4.21
N ALA A 86 -1.62 -16.13 -5.35
CA ALA A 86 -2.75 -15.26 -5.73
C ALA A 86 -3.90 -15.31 -4.71
N ILE A 87 -4.25 -16.48 -4.20
CA ILE A 87 -5.36 -16.62 -3.26
C ILE A 87 -4.93 -16.15 -1.86
N PHE A 88 -3.85 -16.71 -1.30
CA PHE A 88 -3.45 -16.41 0.07
C PHE A 88 -2.88 -15.00 0.23
N THR A 89 -1.99 -14.56 -0.67
CA THR A 89 -1.36 -13.24 -0.55
C THR A 89 -2.28 -12.11 -0.96
N SER A 90 -3.18 -12.35 -1.92
CA SER A 90 -3.90 -11.26 -2.60
C SER A 90 -5.38 -11.24 -2.28
N ALA A 91 -6.07 -12.38 -2.30
CA ALA A 91 -7.50 -12.43 -1.98
C ALA A 91 -7.74 -12.38 -0.47
N ILE A 92 -7.07 -13.25 0.30
CA ILE A 92 -7.24 -13.29 1.77
C ILE A 92 -6.74 -12.01 2.42
N ALA A 93 -5.59 -11.47 2.02
CA ALA A 93 -5.08 -10.22 2.56
C ALA A 93 -6.06 -9.05 2.32
N ARG A 94 -6.68 -8.97 1.13
CA ARG A 94 -7.70 -7.94 0.85
C ARG A 94 -8.97 -8.16 1.65
N LEU A 95 -9.43 -9.40 1.80
CA LEU A 95 -10.57 -9.69 2.68
C LEU A 95 -10.30 -9.27 4.13
N PHE A 96 -9.10 -9.55 4.65
CA PHE A 96 -8.67 -9.10 5.98
C PHE A 96 -8.56 -7.58 6.06
N LEU A 97 -8.07 -6.92 5.01
CA LEU A 97 -7.99 -5.47 4.96
C LEU A 97 -9.39 -4.84 5.00
N PHE A 98 -10.34 -5.35 4.21
CA PHE A 98 -11.72 -4.85 4.21
C PHE A 98 -12.48 -5.19 5.49
N ALA A 99 -12.31 -6.40 6.01
CA ALA A 99 -12.84 -6.78 7.32
C ALA A 99 -12.23 -5.90 8.43
N GLY A 100 -10.94 -5.61 8.35
CA GLY A 100 -10.23 -4.67 9.21
C GLY A 100 -10.83 -3.28 9.12
N ILE A 101 -11.02 -2.72 7.93
CA ILE A 101 -11.64 -1.40 7.74
C ILE A 101 -13.07 -1.37 8.31
N HIS A 102 -13.87 -2.42 8.10
CA HIS A 102 -15.23 -2.54 8.63
C HIS A 102 -15.29 -2.66 10.16
N LEU A 103 -14.43 -3.48 10.78
CA LEU A 103 -14.42 -3.69 12.24
C LEU A 103 -13.80 -2.52 12.99
N ALA A 104 -12.79 -1.87 12.40
CA ALA A 104 -11.88 -1.02 13.14
C ALA A 104 -12.36 0.44 13.26
N GLY A 105 -13.29 0.85 12.38
CA GLY A 105 -13.72 2.25 12.27
C GLY A 105 -12.55 3.19 11.92
N SER A 106 -12.83 4.43 11.51
CA SER A 106 -11.79 5.34 10.98
C SER A 106 -10.61 5.58 11.94
N ARG A 107 -10.81 5.35 13.24
CA ARG A 107 -9.82 5.55 14.31
C ARG A 107 -8.71 4.51 14.32
N GLN A 108 -9.00 3.25 14.05
CA GLN A 108 -7.99 2.18 14.04
C GLN A 108 -7.35 2.03 12.64
N ALA A 109 -8.07 2.37 11.57
CA ALA A 109 -7.49 2.48 10.22
C ALA A 109 -6.32 3.48 10.16
N ALA A 110 -6.41 4.60 10.90
CA ALA A 110 -5.33 5.58 11.03
C ALA A 110 -4.07 5.04 11.72
N LEU A 111 -4.20 4.00 12.56
CA LEU A 111 -3.08 3.32 13.21
C LEU A 111 -2.54 2.15 12.38
N LEU A 112 -3.35 1.62 11.46
CA LEU A 112 -2.99 0.48 10.62
C LEU A 112 -1.94 0.84 9.56
N ALA A 113 -2.04 2.00 8.91
CA ALA A 113 -1.07 2.40 7.87
C ALA A 113 0.40 2.51 8.37
N PRO A 114 0.68 3.14 9.54
CA PRO A 114 2.01 3.11 10.13
C PRO A 114 2.45 1.71 10.55
N PHE A 115 1.53 0.90 11.07
CA PHE A 115 1.81 -0.47 11.51
C PHE A 115 2.15 -1.40 10.33
N GLU A 116 1.43 -1.27 9.22
CA GLU A 116 1.72 -1.95 7.96
C GLU A 116 3.13 -1.62 7.47
N THR A 117 3.51 -0.34 7.48
CA THR A 117 4.86 0.10 7.09
C THR A 117 5.94 -0.53 7.97
N LEU A 118 5.71 -0.57 9.28
CA LEU A 118 6.63 -1.20 10.25
C LEU A 118 6.76 -2.70 10.03
N MET A 119 5.65 -3.41 9.84
CA MET A 119 5.65 -4.84 9.57
C MET A 119 6.33 -5.15 8.24
N ALA A 120 6.09 -4.36 7.18
CA ALA A 120 6.75 -4.54 5.89
C ALA A 120 8.28 -4.47 6.00
N VAL A 121 8.81 -3.47 6.73
CA VAL A 121 10.25 -3.36 6.99
C VAL A 121 10.76 -4.54 7.80
N LEU A 122 10.04 -4.94 8.85
CA LEU A 122 10.46 -6.04 9.71
C LEU A 122 10.50 -7.37 8.95
N TRP A 123 9.50 -7.62 8.09
CA TRP A 123 9.46 -8.81 7.24
C TRP A 123 10.53 -8.77 6.15
N ALA A 124 10.84 -7.59 5.59
CA ALA A 124 11.94 -7.45 4.64
C ALA A 124 13.29 -7.85 5.28
N VAL A 125 13.56 -7.41 6.51
CA VAL A 125 14.81 -7.77 7.21
C VAL A 125 14.80 -9.24 7.64
N TRP A 126 13.68 -9.72 8.20
CA TRP A 126 13.63 -11.03 8.85
C TRP A 126 13.37 -12.18 7.88
N LEU A 127 12.48 -12.01 6.91
CA LEU A 127 12.07 -13.05 5.98
C LEU A 127 12.96 -13.10 4.73
N LEU A 128 13.37 -11.93 4.23
CA LEU A 128 14.21 -11.81 3.03
C LEU A 128 15.70 -11.96 3.36
N GLY A 129 16.08 -11.76 4.63
CA GLY A 129 17.47 -11.83 5.08
C GLY A 129 18.35 -10.74 4.48
N GLU A 130 17.77 -9.67 3.95
CA GLU A 130 18.52 -8.58 3.33
C GLU A 130 19.38 -7.87 4.38
N SER A 131 20.69 -7.87 4.14
CA SER A 131 21.65 -7.12 4.94
C SER A 131 21.57 -5.64 4.54
N LEU A 132 20.77 -4.87 5.28
CA LEU A 132 20.62 -3.45 5.03
C LEU A 132 21.98 -2.72 5.19
N THR A 133 22.38 -2.01 4.14
CA THR A 133 23.57 -1.16 4.17
C THR A 133 23.34 0.06 5.08
N LEU A 134 24.41 0.68 5.59
CA LEU A 134 24.32 1.87 6.48
C LEU A 134 23.39 2.98 5.94
N PRO A 135 23.44 3.35 4.64
CA PRO A 135 22.52 4.35 4.07
C PRO A 135 21.04 3.90 4.09
N GLN A 136 20.80 2.60 3.88
CA GLN A 136 19.46 2.01 3.92
C GLN A 136 18.86 2.08 5.32
N TRP A 137 19.68 1.87 6.36
CA TRP A 137 19.24 2.06 7.75
C TRP A 137 18.76 3.49 8.04
N VAL A 138 19.45 4.50 7.49
CA VAL A 138 19.03 5.90 7.62
C VAL A 138 17.70 6.13 6.91
N GLY A 139 17.52 5.61 5.69
CA GLY A 139 16.26 5.68 4.96
C GLY A 139 15.11 5.01 5.71
N THR A 140 15.32 3.80 6.21
CA THR A 140 14.36 3.04 7.02
C THR A 140 13.96 3.81 8.28
N PHE A 141 14.93 4.37 9.01
CA PHE A 141 14.65 5.19 10.19
C PHE A 141 13.76 6.40 9.84
N PHE A 142 14.05 7.07 8.72
CA PHE A 142 13.27 8.22 8.27
C PHE A 142 11.83 7.85 7.89
N VAL A 143 11.64 6.71 7.21
CA VAL A 143 10.31 6.18 6.87
C VAL A 143 9.51 5.85 8.14
N ILE A 144 10.14 5.18 9.11
CA ILE A 144 9.51 4.83 10.39
C ILE A 144 9.14 6.09 11.18
N ALA A 145 10.04 7.08 11.24
CA ALA A 145 9.78 8.34 11.94
C ALA A 145 8.62 9.11 11.29
N SER A 146 8.61 9.19 9.95
CA SER A 146 7.56 9.85 9.17
C SER A 146 6.19 9.19 9.39
N SER A 147 6.12 7.85 9.31
CA SER A 147 4.87 7.13 9.50
C SER A 147 4.34 7.25 10.94
N ALA A 148 5.23 7.19 11.94
CA ALA A 148 4.87 7.39 13.35
C ALA A 148 4.35 8.80 13.62
N LEU A 149 4.95 9.83 13.01
CA LEU A 149 4.47 11.22 13.09
C LEU A 149 3.09 11.37 12.41
N GLY A 150 2.91 10.78 11.23
CA GLY A 150 1.63 10.78 10.51
C GLY A 150 0.49 10.13 11.31
N ALA A 151 0.78 9.04 12.02
CA ALA A 151 -0.16 8.36 12.92
C ALA A 151 -0.67 9.31 14.03
N ARG A 152 0.27 10.01 14.67
CA ARG A 152 -0.01 10.94 15.77
C ARG A 152 -0.80 12.15 15.29
N ALA A 153 -0.43 12.72 14.15
CA ALA A 153 -1.12 13.86 13.55
C ALA A 153 -2.59 13.53 13.21
N THR A 154 -2.83 12.33 12.66
CA THR A 154 -4.18 11.87 12.34
C THR A 154 -5.03 11.66 13.60
N SER A 155 -4.46 11.03 14.62
CA SER A 155 -5.13 10.84 15.93
C SER A 155 -5.51 12.18 16.59
N ASN A 156 -4.61 13.17 16.55
CA ASN A 156 -4.86 14.49 17.12
C ASN A 156 -5.95 15.26 16.37
N ARG A 157 -6.00 15.17 15.03
CA ARG A 157 -7.05 15.80 14.22
C ARG A 157 -8.43 15.19 14.49
N VAL A 158 -8.50 13.87 14.64
CA VAL A 158 -9.75 13.18 15.01
C VAL A 158 -10.24 13.62 16.40
N ARG A 159 -9.32 13.73 17.38
CA ARG A 159 -9.66 14.18 18.74
C ARG A 159 -10.13 15.64 18.76
N ALA A 160 -9.46 16.53 18.01
CA ALA A 160 -9.86 17.93 17.90
C ALA A 160 -11.25 18.10 17.25
N LYS A 161 -11.61 17.27 16.26
CA LYS A 161 -12.94 17.30 15.64
C LYS A 161 -14.04 16.82 16.59
N ALA A 162 -13.77 15.82 17.43
CA ALA A 162 -14.72 15.33 18.43
C ALA A 162 -14.96 16.35 19.57
N THR A 163 -13.94 17.11 19.97
CA THR A 163 -14.07 18.17 20.98
C THR A 163 -14.81 19.41 20.46
N ASN A 164 -14.77 19.68 19.15
CA ASN A 164 -15.47 20.81 18.51
C ASN A 164 -16.83 20.42 17.91
N ALA A 165 -17.34 19.21 18.15
CA ALA A 165 -18.67 18.84 17.71
C ALA A 165 -19.71 19.67 18.47
N PRO A 166 -20.67 20.34 17.79
CA PRO A 166 -21.70 21.11 18.47
C PRO A 166 -22.49 20.19 19.41
N GLU A 167 -22.63 20.61 20.66
CA GLU A 167 -23.44 19.96 21.67
C GLU A 167 -24.86 19.81 21.11
N VAL A 168 -25.25 18.58 20.77
CA VAL A 168 -26.61 18.28 20.32
C VAL A 168 -27.51 18.52 21.51
N GLN A 169 -28.12 19.71 21.56
CA GLN A 169 -29.15 20.03 22.54
C GLN A 169 -30.24 18.97 22.41
N PRO A 170 -30.60 18.26 23.50
CA PRO A 170 -31.64 17.27 23.45
C PRO A 170 -32.94 17.96 23.03
N ASN A 171 -33.50 17.48 21.91
CA ASN A 171 -34.78 17.95 21.39
C ASN A 171 -35.84 17.78 22.50
N PRO A 172 -36.45 18.87 23.00
CA PRO A 172 -37.57 18.74 23.91
C PRO A 172 -38.76 18.25 23.09
N THR A 173 -39.12 16.97 23.33
CA THR A 173 -40.39 16.28 23.02
C THR A 173 -41.34 16.93 22.04
#